data_AF-A0A383RSE7-F1
#
_entry.id   AF-A0A383RSE7-F1
#
_cell.length_a   1.000
_cell.length_b   1.000
_cell.length_c   1.000
_cell.angle_alpha   90.00
_cell.angle_beta   90.00
_cell.angle_gamma   90.00
#
_symmetry.space_group_name_H-M   'P 1'
#
loop_
_entity.id
_entity.type
_entity.pdbx_description
1 polymer ?
#
loop_
_entity_poly.entity_id
_entity_poly.type
_entity_poly.pdbx_seq_one_letter_code
_entity_poly.pdbx_strand_id
1 'polypeptide(L)'
;MQPHQYALGAGILWLVTLTILPFLIATARRRAYAEGFEAGKGHRDQTLNLQLKEAMQAQDELRSEFQRTQQTTTLLLNARQASITSLKASIGELEARIMSYTGLAVTRADYENLVSATSTMRLAQRTLKALKSSAQADRAEEHAEALDELAKRIHAQLRDTPASCSTAGAAA
;
A
#
# COMPACT_ATOMS: atom_id res chain seq x y z
N MET A 1 5.00 -106.84 -30.89
CA MET A 1 4.81 -105.39 -30.70
C MET A 1 5.93 -104.68 -31.45
N GLN A 2 5.72 -104.28 -32.71
CA GLN A 2 6.80 -103.82 -33.57
C GLN A 2 7.20 -102.37 -33.21
N PRO A 3 8.46 -102.11 -32.80
CA PRO A 3 8.93 -100.80 -32.32
C PRO A 3 8.84 -99.69 -33.38
N HIS A 4 8.72 -100.05 -34.66
CA HIS A 4 8.58 -99.10 -35.77
C HIS A 4 7.24 -98.33 -35.77
N GLN A 5 6.15 -98.93 -35.26
CA GLN A 5 4.86 -98.26 -35.19
C GLN A 5 4.84 -97.18 -34.08
N TYR A 6 5.56 -97.39 -32.99
CA TYR A 6 5.72 -96.40 -31.92
C TYR A 6 6.59 -95.22 -32.33
N ALA A 7 7.69 -95.48 -33.05
CA ALA A 7 8.56 -94.40 -33.55
C ALA A 7 7.83 -93.51 -34.56
N LEU A 8 7.04 -94.09 -35.46
CA LEU A 8 6.20 -93.34 -36.40
C LEU A 8 5.11 -92.53 -35.71
N GLY A 9 4.40 -93.11 -34.73
CA GLY A 9 3.40 -92.40 -33.95
C GLY A 9 3.96 -91.21 -33.15
N ALA A 10 5.13 -91.40 -32.53
CA ALA A 10 5.81 -90.34 -31.79
C ALA A 10 6.29 -89.19 -32.70
N GLY A 11 6.79 -89.51 -33.90
CA GLY A 11 7.19 -88.50 -34.89
C GLY A 11 6.03 -87.67 -35.42
N ILE A 12 4.88 -88.30 -35.69
CA ILE A 12 3.66 -87.59 -36.11
C ILE A 12 3.18 -86.67 -34.98
N LEU A 13 3.15 -87.17 -33.75
CA LEU A 13 2.70 -86.38 -32.59
C LEU A 13 3.64 -85.18 -32.34
N TRP A 14 4.95 -85.35 -32.55
CA TRP A 14 5.94 -84.27 -32.47
C TRP A 14 5.77 -83.22 -33.58
N LEU A 15 5.50 -83.63 -34.83
CA LEU A 15 5.24 -82.68 -35.92
C LEU A 15 3.92 -81.91 -35.70
N VAL A 16 2.90 -82.56 -35.15
CA VAL A 16 1.63 -81.92 -34.80
C VAL A 16 1.82 -80.90 -33.68
N THR A 17 2.60 -81.22 -32.63
CA THR A 17 2.89 -80.23 -31.58
C THR A 17 3.72 -79.06 -32.11
N LEU A 18 4.71 -79.31 -32.98
CA LEU A 18 5.56 -78.27 -33.56
C LEU A 18 4.79 -77.31 -34.49
N THR A 19 3.74 -77.79 -35.15
CA THR A 19 2.88 -76.98 -36.02
C THR A 19 1.84 -76.17 -35.24
N ILE A 20 1.31 -76.69 -34.12
CA ILE A 20 0.32 -76.00 -33.29
C ILE A 20 0.96 -74.97 -32.34
N LEU A 21 2.18 -75.24 -31.85
CA LEU A 21 2.89 -74.37 -30.91
C LEU A 21 3.02 -72.89 -31.34
N PRO A 22 3.43 -72.55 -32.58
CA PRO A 22 3.53 -71.15 -33.01
C PRO A 22 2.17 -70.43 -33.00
N PHE A 23 1.08 -71.17 -33.26
CA PHE A 23 -0.27 -70.62 -33.24
C PHE A 23 -0.74 -70.27 -31.81
N LEU A 24 -0.43 -71.12 -30.84
CA LEU A 24 -0.71 -70.85 -29.42
C LEU A 24 0.12 -69.66 -28.90
N ILE A 25 1.40 -69.57 -29.29
CA ILE A 25 2.25 -68.43 -28.90
C ILE A 25 1.72 -67.13 -29.53
N ALA A 26 1.31 -67.15 -30.80
CA ALA A 26 0.76 -65.98 -31.48
C ALA A 26 -0.55 -65.50 -30.83
N THR A 27 -1.44 -66.41 -30.47
CA THR A 27 -2.71 -66.08 -29.80
C THR A 27 -2.50 -65.59 -28.37
N ALA A 28 -1.60 -66.22 -27.60
CA ALA A 28 -1.22 -65.75 -26.27
C ALA A 28 -0.59 -64.35 -26.30
N ARG A 29 0.31 -64.07 -27.25
CA ARG A 29 0.90 -62.74 -27.43
C ARG A 29 -0.14 -61.68 -27.76
N ARG A 30 -1.11 -61.99 -28.63
CA ARG A 30 -2.20 -61.04 -28.97
C ARG A 30 -3.06 -60.70 -27.76
N ARG A 31 -3.40 -61.70 -26.93
CA ARG A 31 -4.17 -61.48 -25.70
C ARG A 31 -3.39 -60.66 -24.68
N ALA A 32 -2.13 -61.03 -24.41
CA ALA A 32 -1.28 -60.28 -23.49
C ALA A 32 -1.06 -58.81 -23.94
N TYR A 33 -0.96 -58.57 -25.25
CA TYR A 33 -0.87 -57.20 -25.78
C TYR A 33 -2.18 -56.42 -25.62
N ALA A 34 -3.33 -57.04 -25.89
CA ALA A 34 -4.63 -56.40 -25.70
C ALA A 34 -4.89 -56.05 -24.23
N GLU A 35 -4.62 -56.99 -23.31
CA GLU A 35 -4.74 -56.77 -21.86
C GLU A 35 -3.76 -55.69 -21.36
N GLY A 36 -2.51 -55.72 -21.82
CA GLY A 36 -1.51 -54.70 -21.47
C GLY A 36 -1.87 -53.31 -21.98
N PHE A 37 -2.47 -53.22 -23.17
CA PHE A 37 -2.94 -51.96 -23.75
C PHE A 37 -4.11 -51.37 -22.95
N GLU A 38 -5.09 -52.18 -22.57
CA GLU A 38 -6.21 -51.75 -21.74
C GLU A 38 -5.76 -51.34 -20.33
N ALA A 39 -4.88 -52.11 -19.70
CA ALA A 39 -4.30 -51.77 -18.40
C ALA A 39 -3.50 -50.47 -18.45
N GLY A 40 -2.69 -50.26 -19.50
CA GLY A 40 -1.93 -49.03 -19.72
C GLY A 40 -2.83 -47.81 -19.92
N LYS A 41 -3.94 -47.97 -20.65
CA LYS A 41 -4.95 -46.92 -20.82
C LYS A 41 -5.62 -46.58 -19.48
N GLY A 42 -6.00 -47.59 -18.70
CA GLY A 42 -6.59 -47.41 -17.37
C GLY A 42 -5.67 -46.64 -16.41
N HIS A 43 -4.38 -46.99 -16.39
CA HIS A 43 -3.39 -46.25 -15.59
C HIS A 43 -3.25 -44.81 -16.05
N ARG A 44 -3.15 -44.57 -17.37
CA ARG A 44 -3.06 -43.21 -17.92
C ARG A 44 -4.28 -42.37 -17.57
N ASP A 45 -5.48 -42.92 -17.71
CA ASP A 45 -6.73 -42.22 -17.40
C ASP A 45 -6.83 -41.91 -15.89
N GLN A 46 -6.39 -42.83 -15.01
CA GLN A 46 -6.30 -42.58 -13.58
C GLN A 46 -5.32 -41.45 -13.26
N THR A 47 -4.11 -41.47 -13.83
CA THR A 47 -3.11 -40.43 -13.61
C THR A 47 -3.60 -39.07 -14.11
N LEU A 48 -4.21 -39.02 -15.29
CA LEU A 48 -4.79 -37.78 -15.83
C LEU A 48 -5.90 -37.24 -14.93
N ASN A 49 -6.78 -38.11 -14.42
CA ASN A 49 -7.84 -37.71 -13.49
C ASN A 49 -7.27 -37.18 -12.17
N LEU A 50 -6.19 -37.76 -11.66
CA LEU A 50 -5.52 -37.26 -10.46
C LEU A 50 -4.89 -35.88 -10.71
N GLN A 51 -4.18 -35.72 -11.83
CA GLN A 51 -3.59 -34.43 -12.21
C GLN A 51 -4.64 -33.35 -12.43
N LEU A 52 -5.78 -33.68 -13.05
CA LEU A 52 -6.89 -32.74 -13.21
C LEU A 52 -7.48 -32.33 -11.86
N LYS A 53 -7.68 -33.28 -10.94
CA LYS A 53 -8.17 -32.98 -9.59
C LYS A 53 -7.20 -32.09 -8.83
N GLU A 54 -5.91 -32.40 -8.88
CA GLU A 54 -4.86 -31.61 -8.24
C GLU A 54 -4.80 -30.19 -8.82
N ALA A 55 -4.86 -30.05 -10.16
CA ALA A 55 -4.88 -28.76 -10.82
C ALA A 55 -6.14 -27.93 -10.48
N MET A 56 -7.31 -28.58 -10.37
CA MET A 56 -8.54 -27.92 -9.93
C MET A 56 -8.44 -27.45 -8.47
N GLN A 57 -7.92 -28.30 -7.57
CA GLN A 57 -7.71 -27.94 -6.17
C GLN A 57 -6.75 -26.76 -6.03
N ALA A 58 -5.62 -26.79 -6.76
CA ALA A 58 -4.67 -25.69 -6.78
C ALA A 58 -5.33 -24.40 -7.31
N GLN A 59 -6.15 -24.48 -8.37
CA GLN A 59 -6.86 -23.32 -8.89
C GLN A 59 -7.83 -22.71 -7.87
N ASP A 60 -8.58 -23.55 -7.15
CA ASP A 60 -9.52 -23.10 -6.14
C ASP A 60 -8.82 -22.53 -4.91
N GLU A 61 -7.69 -23.11 -4.51
CA GLU A 61 -6.83 -22.57 -3.45
C GLU A 61 -6.32 -21.17 -3.81
N LEU A 62 -5.72 -21.00 -5.00
CA LEU A 62 -5.27 -19.69 -5.49
C LEU A 62 -6.41 -18.67 -5.56
N ARG A 63 -7.61 -19.07 -5.99
CA ARG A 63 -8.78 -18.18 -5.99
C ARG A 63 -9.15 -17.73 -4.59
N SER A 64 -9.11 -18.64 -3.63
CA SER A 64 -9.42 -18.33 -2.23
C SER A 64 -8.38 -17.36 -1.63
N GLU A 65 -7.09 -17.56 -1.93
CA GLU A 65 -6.01 -16.68 -1.49
C GLU A 65 -6.13 -15.29 -2.12
N PHE A 66 -6.41 -15.23 -3.43
CA PHE A 66 -6.61 -13.97 -4.13
C PHE A 66 -7.77 -13.18 -3.52
N GLN A 67 -8.90 -13.83 -3.24
CA GLN A 67 -10.05 -13.19 -2.58
C GLN A 67 -9.70 -12.69 -1.17
N ARG A 68 -8.98 -13.48 -0.38
CA ARG A 68 -8.52 -13.05 0.96
C ARG A 68 -7.62 -11.82 0.87
N THR A 69 -6.63 -11.84 -0.02
CA THR A 69 -5.71 -10.71 -0.22
C THR A 69 -6.43 -9.47 -0.73
N GLN A 70 -7.42 -9.65 -1.62
CA GLN A 70 -8.24 -8.56 -2.10
C GLN A 70 -9.06 -7.93 -0.95
N GLN A 71 -9.69 -8.76 -0.11
CA GLN A 71 -10.44 -8.28 1.06
C GLN A 71 -9.56 -7.57 2.09
N THR A 72 -8.38 -8.10 2.39
CA THR A 72 -7.47 -7.44 3.34
C THR A 72 -6.99 -6.09 2.80
N THR A 73 -6.67 -6.03 1.51
CA THR A 73 -6.23 -4.79 0.86
C THR A 73 -7.33 -3.73 0.87
N THR A 74 -8.58 -4.09 0.56
CA THR A 74 -9.70 -3.14 0.58
C THR A 74 -9.98 -2.63 1.98
N LEU A 75 -9.90 -3.49 3.01
CA LEU A 75 -10.03 -3.07 4.40
C LEU A 75 -8.94 -2.09 4.82
N LEU A 76 -7.68 -2.37 4.47
CA LEU A 76 -6.55 -1.48 4.76
C LEU A 76 -6.69 -0.12 4.04
N LEU A 77 -7.13 -0.13 2.78
CA LEU A 77 -7.36 1.11 2.03
C LEU A 77 -8.47 1.95 2.66
N ASN A 78 -9.58 1.32 3.08
CA ASN A 78 -10.69 2.02 3.73
C ASN A 78 -10.25 2.60 5.08
N ALA A 79 -9.50 1.85 5.89
CA ALA A 79 -8.97 2.33 7.16
C ALA A 79 -8.01 3.53 6.97
N ARG A 80 -7.14 3.46 5.95
CA ARG A 80 -6.24 4.56 5.59
C ARG A 80 -7.01 5.78 5.10
N GLN A 81 -8.05 5.58 4.30
CA GLN A 81 -8.88 6.69 3.83
C GLN A 81 -9.58 7.39 4.99
N ALA A 82 -10.11 6.63 5.95
CA ALA A 82 -10.71 7.18 7.16
C ALA A 82 -9.70 8.02 7.99
N SER A 83 -8.46 7.52 8.15
CA SER A 83 -7.43 8.28 8.87
C SER A 83 -7.01 9.55 8.12
N ILE A 84 -6.91 9.51 6.79
CA ILE A 84 -6.63 10.70 5.99
C ILE A 84 -7.74 11.73 6.14
N THR A 85 -9.01 11.31 6.16
CA THR A 85 -10.14 12.24 6.33
C THR A 85 -10.16 12.88 7.70
N SER A 86 -9.87 12.13 8.77
CA SER A 86 -9.80 12.70 10.13
C SER A 86 -8.62 13.67 10.26
N LEU A 87 -7.47 13.34 9.67
CA LEU A 87 -6.31 14.23 9.68
C LEU A 87 -6.60 15.53 8.95
N LYS A 88 -7.23 15.47 7.76
CA LYS A 88 -7.65 16.67 7.02
C LYS A 88 -8.63 17.53 7.81
N ALA A 89 -9.59 16.92 8.51
CA ALA A 89 -10.51 17.65 9.37
C ALA A 89 -9.77 18.36 10.52
N SER A 90 -8.84 17.67 11.18
CA SER A 90 -8.02 18.26 12.25
C SER A 90 -7.14 19.40 11.75
N ILE A 91 -6.55 19.28 10.54
CA ILE A 91 -5.76 20.35 9.92
C ILE A 91 -6.65 21.55 9.65
N GLY A 92 -7.85 21.36 9.07
CA GLY A 92 -8.79 22.46 8.85
C GLY A 92 -9.21 23.16 10.15
N GLU A 93 -9.43 22.40 11.23
CA GLU A 93 -9.70 22.98 12.56
C GLU A 93 -8.50 23.77 13.10
N LEU A 94 -7.29 23.21 13.00
CA LEU A 94 -6.05 23.86 13.41
C LEU A 94 -5.81 25.15 12.62
N GLU A 95 -6.02 25.13 11.30
CA GLU A 95 -5.91 26.30 10.44
C GLU A 95 -6.96 27.35 10.78
N ALA A 96 -8.22 26.96 11.01
CA ALA A 96 -9.28 27.88 11.43
C ALA A 96 -8.96 28.51 12.80
N ARG A 97 -8.40 27.73 13.73
CA ARG A 97 -7.95 28.23 15.03
C ARG A 97 -6.76 29.17 14.89
N ILE A 98 -5.78 28.84 14.06
CA ILE A 98 -4.64 29.72 13.76
C ILE A 98 -5.16 31.03 13.17
N MET A 99 -5.98 30.98 12.11
CA MET A 99 -6.60 32.15 11.51
C MET A 99 -7.47 32.95 12.49
N SER A 100 -8.14 32.31 13.45
CA SER A 100 -8.86 33.03 14.50
C SER A 100 -7.93 33.78 15.45
N TYR A 101 -6.73 33.27 15.73
CA TYR A 101 -5.75 33.95 16.59
C TYR A 101 -4.86 34.92 15.82
N THR A 102 -4.63 34.69 14.53
CA THR A 102 -3.80 35.51 13.63
C THR A 102 -4.62 36.39 12.69
N GLY A 103 -5.95 36.38 12.83
CA GLY A 103 -6.89 37.15 11.99
C GLY A 103 -6.76 38.68 12.13
N LEU A 104 -5.91 39.15 13.04
CA LEU A 104 -5.36 40.50 12.95
C LEU A 104 -4.17 40.46 11.98
N ALA A 105 -4.45 40.65 10.69
CA ALA A 105 -3.39 40.91 9.74
C ALA A 105 -2.62 42.13 10.23
N VAL A 106 -1.35 41.94 10.60
CA VAL A 106 -0.50 43.04 11.05
C VAL A 106 -0.36 43.98 9.87
N THR A 107 -0.89 45.19 10.01
CA THR A 107 -0.90 46.18 8.94
C THR A 107 0.29 47.12 9.07
N ARG A 108 0.59 47.86 7.99
CA ARG A 108 1.55 48.97 8.04
C ARG A 108 1.14 50.04 9.06
N ALA A 109 -0.16 50.24 9.27
CA ALA A 109 -0.67 51.19 10.27
C ALA A 109 -0.31 50.74 11.69
N ASP A 110 -0.32 49.44 11.97
CA ASP A 110 0.09 48.91 13.28
C ASP A 110 1.58 49.14 13.55
N TYR A 111 2.42 48.98 12.53
CA TYR A 111 3.84 49.33 12.61
C TYR A 111 4.04 50.82 12.91
N GLU A 112 3.35 51.70 12.19
CA GLU A 112 3.44 53.15 12.38
C GLU A 112 2.94 53.58 13.78
N ASN A 113 1.86 52.95 14.27
CA ASN A 113 1.35 53.15 15.63
C ASN A 113 2.38 52.72 16.69
N LEU A 114 3.08 51.60 16.48
CA LEU A 114 4.14 51.14 17.40
C LEU A 114 5.35 52.07 17.40
N VAL A 115 5.79 52.53 16.23
CA VAL A 115 6.90 53.51 16.14
C VAL A 115 6.52 54.82 16.84
N SER A 116 5.29 55.29 16.66
CA SER A 116 4.75 56.45 17.38
C SER A 116 4.72 56.21 18.89
N ALA A 117 4.22 55.07 19.35
CA ALA A 117 4.21 54.68 20.77
C ALA A 117 5.62 54.63 21.37
N THR A 118 6.61 54.09 20.65
CA THR A 118 8.02 54.10 21.09
C THR A 118 8.55 55.52 21.24
N SER A 119 8.25 56.41 20.28
CA SER A 119 8.67 57.82 20.36
C SER A 119 8.05 58.56 21.55
N THR A 120 6.77 58.29 21.85
CA THR A 120 6.08 58.90 22.98
C THR A 120 6.60 58.36 24.32
N MET A 121 6.94 57.07 24.40
CA MET A 121 7.59 56.49 25.58
C MET A 121 9.00 57.05 25.82
N ARG A 122 9.78 57.27 24.76
CA ARG A 122 11.08 57.97 24.89
C ARG A 122 10.94 59.42 25.33
N LEU A 123 9.89 60.12 24.88
CA LEU A 123 9.57 61.46 25.38
C LEU A 123 9.19 61.40 26.87
N ALA A 124 8.33 60.45 27.26
CA ALA A 124 7.93 60.22 28.65
C ALA A 124 9.12 59.87 29.55
N GLN A 125 10.06 59.05 29.08
CA GLN A 125 11.31 58.76 29.80
C GLN A 125 12.09 60.06 30.06
N ARG A 126 12.28 60.91 29.04
CA ARG A 126 13.01 62.18 29.19
C ARG A 126 12.33 63.15 30.16
N THR A 127 10.99 63.24 30.11
CA THR A 127 10.24 64.11 31.02
C THR A 127 10.27 63.58 32.45
N LEU A 128 10.10 62.27 32.66
CA LEU A 128 10.20 61.64 33.98
C LEU A 128 11.61 61.76 34.58
N LYS A 129 12.65 61.66 33.74
CA LYS A 129 14.04 61.91 34.16
C LYS A 129 14.25 63.35 34.59
N ALA A 130 13.65 64.32 33.89
CA ALA A 130 13.68 65.73 34.28
C ALA A 130 12.92 66.00 35.59
N LEU A 131 11.85 65.25 35.86
CA LEU A 131 11.07 65.30 37.11
C LEU A 131 11.71 64.53 38.27
N LYS A 132 12.93 63.97 38.08
CA LYS A 132 13.67 63.17 39.08
C LYS A 132 12.94 61.90 39.55
N SER A 133 12.00 61.39 38.77
CA SER A 133 11.32 60.11 39.04
C SER A 133 12.06 58.98 38.31
N SER A 134 13.24 58.61 38.83
CA SER A 134 14.16 57.67 38.16
C SER A 134 13.53 56.29 37.89
N ALA A 135 12.86 55.70 38.87
CA ALA A 135 12.24 54.37 38.71
C ALA A 135 11.16 54.32 37.61
N GLN A 136 10.41 55.41 37.40
CA GLN A 136 9.42 55.50 36.33
C GLN A 136 10.08 55.81 34.97
N ALA A 137 11.17 56.57 34.96
CA ALA A 137 11.95 56.81 33.75
C ALA A 137 12.58 55.52 33.23
N ASP A 138 13.14 54.70 34.11
CA ASP A 138 13.77 53.41 33.75
C ASP A 138 12.74 52.42 33.17
N ARG A 139 11.53 52.35 33.74
CA ARG A 139 10.44 51.55 33.17
C ARG A 139 9.98 52.06 31.80
N ALA A 140 9.91 53.38 31.61
CA ALA A 140 9.55 53.96 30.31
C ALA A 140 10.60 53.66 29.23
N GLU A 141 11.88 53.57 29.61
CA GLU A 141 12.97 53.15 28.74
C GLU A 141 12.84 51.67 28.34
N GLU A 142 12.64 50.78 29.33
CA GLU A 142 12.44 49.34 29.09
C GLU A 142 11.21 49.08 28.19
N HIS A 143 10.10 49.79 28.43
CA HIS A 143 8.92 49.70 27.58
C HIS A 143 9.17 50.23 26.16
N ALA A 144 9.96 51.30 26.01
CA ALA A 144 10.31 51.81 24.68
C ALA A 144 11.18 50.82 23.90
N GLU A 145 12.14 50.17 24.56
CA GLU A 145 12.99 49.14 23.93
C GLU A 145 12.17 47.90 23.53
N ALA A 146 11.27 47.44 24.41
CA ALA A 146 10.40 46.31 24.11
C ALA A 146 9.45 46.58 22.91
N LEU A 147 8.92 47.80 22.81
CA LEU A 147 8.08 48.22 21.68
C LEU A 147 8.88 48.37 20.38
N ASP A 148 10.13 48.84 20.46
CA ASP A 148 11.04 48.93 19.31
C ASP A 148 11.38 47.53 18.75
N GLU A 149 11.66 46.55 19.61
CA GLU A 149 11.89 45.16 19.22
C GLU A 149 10.63 44.47 18.66
N LEU A 150 9.44 44.82 19.17
CA LEU A 150 8.17 44.39 18.57
C LEU A 150 8.00 44.98 17.17
N ALA A 151 8.26 46.29 17.00
CA ALA A 151 8.14 46.98 15.73
C ALA A 151 9.11 46.41 14.67
N LYS A 152 10.34 46.06 15.05
CA LYS A 152 11.32 45.41 14.14
C LYS A 152 10.83 44.04 13.64
N ARG A 153 10.28 43.22 14.54
CA ARG A 153 9.74 41.90 14.18
C ARG A 153 8.53 42.01 13.25
N ILE A 154 7.64 42.96 13.52
CA ILE A 154 6.49 43.27 12.67
C ILE A 154 6.93 43.79 11.30
N HIS A 155 7.92 44.68 11.25
CA HIS A 155 8.48 45.19 10.01
C HIS A 155 9.10 44.08 9.15
N ALA A 156 9.82 43.14 9.77
CA ALA A 156 10.35 41.96 9.09
C ALA A 156 9.21 41.08 8.54
N GLN A 157 8.17 40.82 9.33
CA GLN A 157 6.99 40.07 8.88
C GLN A 157 6.27 40.77 7.71
N LEU A 158 6.08 42.09 7.75
CA LEU A 158 5.47 42.88 6.67
C LEU A 158 6.31 42.83 5.38
N ARG A 159 7.63 42.73 5.50
CA ARG A 159 8.54 42.63 4.34
C ARG A 159 8.56 41.22 3.74
N ASP A 160 8.50 40.21 4.58
CA ASP A 160 8.62 38.81 4.17
C ASP A 160 7.27 38.19 3.78
N THR A 161 6.15 38.87 4.06
CA THR A 161 4.81 38.47 3.61
C THR A 161 4.58 39.04 2.20
N PRO A 162 4.70 38.24 1.11
CA PRO A 162 4.34 38.70 -0.22
C PRO A 162 2.85 39.06 -0.28
N ALA A 163 2.51 40.04 -1.14
CA ALA A 163 1.17 40.54 -1.40
C ALA A 163 0.22 39.52 -2.08
N SER A 164 0.19 38.28 -1.59
CA SER A 164 -0.59 37.18 -2.13
C SER A 164 -1.88 36.98 -1.35
N CYS A 165 -2.62 38.05 -1.08
CA CYS A 165 -3.97 37.99 -0.49
C CYS A 165 -4.93 39.01 -1.12
N SER A 166 -4.83 39.28 -2.43
CA SER A 166 -5.70 40.25 -3.13
C SER A 166 -6.50 39.71 -4.33
N THR A 167 -6.46 38.42 -4.65
CA THR A 167 -7.24 37.87 -5.79
C THR A 167 -7.90 36.53 -5.49
N ALA A 168 -8.70 36.47 -4.42
CA ALA A 168 -9.62 35.36 -4.17
C ALA A 168 -11.02 35.88 -3.78
N GLY A 169 -11.55 36.83 -4.56
CA GLY A 169 -12.86 37.43 -4.29
C GLY A 169 -13.43 38.22 -5.47
N ALA A 170 -13.42 37.65 -6.68
CA ALA A 170 -14.19 38.15 -7.81
C ALA A 170 -14.39 37.06 -8.88
N ALA A 171 -15.13 36.00 -8.52
CA ALA A 171 -15.79 35.11 -9.47
C ALA A 171 -16.81 34.24 -8.73
N ALA A 172 -18.00 34.78 -8.51
CA ALA A 172 -19.29 34.09 -8.42
C ALA A 172 -20.41 35.13 -8.48
#